data_AF-A0A956K6E6-F1
#
_entry.id   AF-A0A956K6E6-F1
#
_cell.length_a   1.000
_cell.length_b   1.000
_cell.length_c   1.000
_cell.angle_alpha   90.00
_cell.angle_beta   90.00
_cell.angle_gamma   90.00
#
_symmetry.space_group_name_H-M   'P 1'
#
loop_
_entity.id
_entity.type
_entity.pdbx_description
1 polymer ?
#
loop_
_entity_poly.entity_id
_entity_poly.type
_entity_poly.pdbx_seq_one_letter_code
_entity_poly.pdbx_strand_id
1 'polypeptide(L)'
;MTATCDQFMDLTTPHLPRLFRIGMRLTHQPSEAQDLVQEALTKAWANWSRFEQSGSLGAWLSRILINTFISRHRHQKVVEETPSPAVGPELRARMFDAACAAATAVGYVGAGTVEFLLDRTGHFYFLEMNTRLQVEHPVSEMTTGRDLVWDMIRVAAGEPLGYSQAQVKLDGHAIECRIYAEDGLRFLPSPGPLLRLRWPEGPGLRIDAAVREGSEVSSHYDPMIAKLVAWGPTRAIAIERMRRALEDTVVLGIDCNIGFHLRVLAEPDFRAGHFDTHYIDTHPDLVVARELEDERSRAIAAAAAVSAAAGRASTRASAGSGDNAGFTAWQRSARWQR
;
A
#
# COMPACT_ATOMS: atom_id res chain seq x y z
N MET A 1 35.94 18.16 15.69
CA MET A 1 35.52 18.45 17.08
C MET A 1 34.17 17.80 17.29
N THR A 2 34.04 16.91 18.28
CA THR A 2 32.75 16.35 18.68
C THR A 2 31.96 17.46 19.33
N ALA A 3 30.87 17.92 18.70
CA ALA A 3 30.01 18.92 19.31
C ALA A 3 29.34 18.33 20.56
N THR A 4 29.11 19.16 21.57
CA THR A 4 28.34 18.75 22.74
C THR A 4 26.85 18.66 22.40
N CYS A 5 26.09 17.93 23.21
CA CYS A 5 24.63 17.85 23.07
C CYS A 5 24.01 19.25 23.07
N ASP A 6 24.46 20.11 23.98
CA ASP A 6 23.96 21.49 24.10
C ASP A 6 24.21 22.30 22.84
N GLN A 7 25.42 22.21 22.26
CA GLN A 7 25.74 22.88 21.00
C GLN A 7 24.87 22.41 19.83
N PHE A 8 24.59 21.10 19.77
CA PHE A 8 23.68 20.57 18.77
C PHE A 8 22.25 21.09 18.96
N MET A 9 21.76 21.09 20.19
CA MET A 9 20.41 21.59 20.51
C MET A 9 20.27 23.08 20.19
N ASP A 10 21.26 23.90 20.55
CA ASP A 10 21.28 25.34 20.26
C ASP A 10 21.21 25.62 18.75
N LEU A 11 21.93 24.83 17.94
CA LEU A 11 21.97 24.98 16.49
C LEU A 11 20.71 24.44 15.80
N THR A 12 20.09 23.38 16.33
CA THR A 12 18.95 22.70 15.69
C THR A 12 17.60 23.24 16.12
N THR A 13 17.46 23.73 17.36
CA THR A 13 16.21 24.28 17.91
C THR A 13 15.56 25.35 17.02
N PRO A 14 16.30 26.32 16.45
CA PRO A 14 15.72 27.31 15.53
C PRO A 14 15.08 26.69 14.28
N HIS A 15 15.47 25.48 13.89
CA HIS A 15 14.93 24.78 12.73
C HIS A 15 13.69 23.93 13.05
N LEU A 16 13.38 23.65 14.33
CA LEU A 16 12.25 22.82 14.75
C LEU A 16 10.91 23.24 14.14
N PRO A 17 10.50 24.53 14.13
CA PRO A 17 9.21 24.92 13.53
C PRO A 17 9.14 24.62 12.04
N ARG A 18 10.26 24.73 11.32
CA ARG A 18 10.32 24.39 9.89
C ARG A 18 10.25 22.88 9.69
N LEU A 19 11.00 22.10 10.47
CA LEU A 19 10.98 20.64 10.40
C LEU A 19 9.58 20.12 10.74
N PHE A 20 8.95 20.66 11.77
CA PHE A 20 7.57 20.31 12.12
C PHE A 20 6.58 20.64 11.00
N ARG A 21 6.70 21.80 10.33
CA ARG A 21 5.86 22.11 9.15
C ARG A 21 6.12 21.19 7.95
N ILE A 22 7.33 20.66 7.80
CA ILE A 22 7.62 19.65 6.78
C ILE A 22 7.00 18.32 7.22
N GLY A 23 7.22 17.89 8.46
CA GLY A 23 6.62 16.70 9.05
C GLY A 23 5.10 16.70 8.91
N MET A 24 4.43 17.79 9.27
CA MET A 24 2.99 17.99 9.11
C MET A 24 2.51 17.86 7.65
N ARG A 25 3.33 18.25 6.67
CA ARG A 25 3.00 18.08 5.25
C ARG A 25 3.24 16.65 4.75
N LEU A 26 4.12 15.90 5.40
CA LEU A 26 4.41 14.51 5.07
C LEU A 26 3.41 13.56 5.73
N THR A 27 3.14 13.77 7.03
CA THR A 27 2.33 12.86 7.86
C THR A 27 0.88 13.29 7.97
N HIS A 28 0.55 14.56 7.70
CA HIS A 28 -0.78 15.17 7.90
C HIS A 28 -1.36 15.04 9.33
N GLN A 29 -0.56 14.56 10.30
CA GLN A 29 -0.96 14.36 11.69
C GLN A 29 0.07 14.97 12.66
N PRO A 30 -0.37 15.77 13.66
CA PRO A 30 0.54 16.42 14.60
C PRO A 30 1.42 15.48 15.41
N SER A 31 0.88 14.38 15.94
CA SER A 31 1.64 13.40 16.72
C SER A 31 2.71 12.72 15.87
N GLU A 32 2.33 12.18 14.70
CA GLU A 32 3.26 11.56 13.76
C GLU A 32 4.34 12.55 13.28
N ALA A 33 3.97 13.82 13.07
CA ALA A 33 4.94 14.85 12.71
C ALA A 33 5.94 15.14 13.83
N GLN A 34 5.50 15.13 15.10
CA GLN A 34 6.39 15.26 16.25
C GLN A 34 7.35 14.08 16.33
N ASP A 35 6.83 12.85 16.24
CA ASP A 35 7.64 11.63 16.33
C ASP A 35 8.65 11.53 15.18
N LEU A 36 8.23 11.89 13.98
CA LEU A 36 9.10 11.95 12.81
C LEU A 36 10.24 12.98 13.01
N VAL A 37 9.94 14.16 13.54
CA VAL A 37 10.94 15.19 13.83
C VAL A 37 11.91 14.72 14.92
N GLN A 38 11.40 14.10 15.99
CA GLN A 38 12.24 13.56 17.06
C GLN A 38 13.19 12.49 16.54
N GLU A 39 12.69 11.52 15.77
CA GLU A 39 13.53 10.48 15.18
C GLU A 39 14.57 11.08 14.21
N ALA A 40 14.17 12.06 13.39
CA ALA A 40 15.08 12.74 12.49
C ALA A 40 16.21 13.47 13.23
N LEU A 41 15.92 14.12 14.37
CA LEU A 41 16.94 14.73 15.20
C LEU A 41 17.86 13.70 15.85
N THR A 42 17.33 12.57 16.32
CA THR A 42 18.16 11.47 16.85
C THR A 42 19.11 10.93 15.78
N LYS A 43 18.62 10.72 14.55
CA LYS A 43 19.45 10.31 13.40
C LYS A 43 20.48 11.38 13.02
N ALA A 44 20.11 12.66 13.08
CA ALA A 44 21.01 13.78 12.84
C ALA A 44 22.12 13.84 13.90
N TRP A 45 21.80 13.67 15.18
CA TRP A 45 22.78 13.60 16.26
C TRP A 45 23.76 12.44 16.07
N ALA A 46 23.25 11.24 15.77
CA ALA A 46 24.08 10.07 15.51
C ALA A 46 25.05 10.24 14.32
N ASN A 47 24.69 11.09 13.36
CA ASN A 47 25.50 11.38 12.17
C ASN A 47 26.12 12.79 12.18
N TRP A 48 26.15 13.46 13.33
CA TRP A 48 26.55 14.87 13.42
C TRP A 48 27.99 15.10 12.96
N SER A 49 28.88 14.14 13.22
CA SER A 49 30.27 14.20 12.76
C SER A 49 30.44 14.19 11.24
N ARG A 50 29.42 13.73 10.49
CA ARG A 50 29.39 13.72 9.02
C ARG A 50 28.83 15.02 8.43
N PHE A 51 28.29 15.91 9.25
CA PHE A 51 27.82 17.20 8.78
C PHE A 51 29.01 18.11 8.49
N GLU A 52 29.22 18.43 7.22
CA GLU A 52 30.20 19.44 6.81
C GLU A 52 29.63 20.83 7.12
N GLN A 53 30.36 21.62 7.93
CA GLN A 53 29.97 22.98 8.32
C GLN A 53 29.87 23.96 7.13
N SER A 54 30.22 23.52 5.92
CA SER A 54 30.05 24.25 4.65
C SER A 54 28.61 24.21 4.10
N GLY A 55 27.76 23.30 4.60
CA GLY A 55 26.39 23.11 4.13
C GLY A 55 25.33 23.86 4.95
N SER A 56 24.13 24.04 4.37
CA SER A 56 22.98 24.56 5.12
C SER A 56 22.45 23.51 6.09
N LEU A 57 22.62 23.75 7.39
CA LEU A 57 22.10 22.90 8.47
C LEU A 57 20.60 22.60 8.28
N GLY A 58 19.79 23.62 7.97
CA GLY A 58 18.36 23.45 7.75
C GLY A 58 18.02 22.54 6.54
N ALA A 59 18.80 22.59 5.46
CA ALA A 59 18.61 21.71 4.31
C ALA A 59 19.01 20.25 4.63
N TRP A 60 20.11 20.08 5.35
CA TRP A 60 20.58 18.77 5.82
C TRP A 60 19.56 18.11 6.77
N LEU A 61 19.05 18.85 7.76
CA LEU A 61 18.00 18.37 8.67
C LEU A 61 16.69 18.03 7.92
N SER A 62 16.28 18.88 6.96
CA SER A 62 15.09 18.61 6.14
C SER A 62 15.26 17.32 5.32
N ARG A 63 16.47 17.06 4.80
CA ARG A 63 16.77 15.83 4.06
C ARG A 63 16.70 14.61 4.97
N ILE A 64 17.26 14.68 6.18
CA ILE A 64 17.18 13.58 7.15
C ILE A 64 15.71 13.30 7.51
N LEU A 65 14.91 14.33 7.77
CA LEU A 65 13.49 14.18 8.07
C LEU A 65 12.72 13.46 6.96
N ILE A 66 12.90 13.90 5.71
CA ILE A 66 12.25 13.28 4.54
C ILE A 66 12.72 11.83 4.37
N ASN A 67 14.02 11.57 4.50
CA ASN A 67 14.57 10.22 4.40
C ASN A 67 14.06 9.30 5.52
N THR A 68 13.90 9.82 6.74
CA THR A 68 13.30 9.08 7.86
C THR A 68 11.86 8.73 7.57
N PHE A 69 11.08 9.68 7.03
CA PHE A 69 9.69 9.43 6.63
C PHE A 69 9.63 8.33 5.56
N ILE A 70 10.41 8.48 4.49
CA ILE A 70 10.48 7.49 3.40
C ILE A 70 10.88 6.12 3.95
N SER A 71 11.88 6.07 4.83
CA SER A 71 12.34 4.82 5.45
C SER A 71 11.22 4.16 6.26
N ARG A 72 10.46 4.90 7.08
CA ARG A 72 9.29 4.35 7.78
C ARG A 72 8.27 3.74 6.81
N HIS A 73 8.02 4.40 5.68
CA HIS A 73 7.05 3.93 4.69
C HIS A 73 7.55 2.70 3.91
N ARG A 74 8.86 2.58 3.67
CA ARG A 74 9.47 1.39 3.04
C ARG A 74 9.43 0.12 3.88
N HIS A 75 9.29 0.24 5.20
CA HIS A 75 9.16 -0.92 6.10
C HIS A 75 7.70 -1.37 6.29
N GLN A 76 6.74 -0.76 5.59
CA GLN A 76 5.37 -1.25 5.54
C GLN A 76 5.28 -2.50 4.68
N LYS A 77 4.34 -3.40 4.98
CA LYS A 77 4.02 -4.52 4.09
C LYS A 77 3.32 -3.94 2.85
N VAL A 78 4.00 -4.01 1.70
CA VAL A 78 3.51 -3.43 0.43
C VAL A 78 3.03 -4.50 -0.55
N VAL A 79 3.71 -5.64 -0.57
CA VAL A 79 3.36 -6.82 -1.37
C VAL A 79 3.44 -8.05 -0.48
N GLU A 80 2.39 -8.85 -0.48
CA GLU A 80 2.29 -10.08 0.30
C GLU A 80 1.99 -11.25 -0.63
N GLU A 81 2.52 -12.43 -0.31
CA GLU A 81 2.26 -13.61 -1.12
C GLU A 81 2.14 -14.89 -0.30
N THR A 82 1.27 -15.78 -0.80
CA THR A 82 1.06 -17.11 -0.24
C THR A 82 1.01 -18.13 -1.38
N PRO A 83 1.69 -19.28 -1.27
CA PRO A 83 2.67 -19.62 -0.23
C PRO A 83 4.02 -18.90 -0.42
N SER A 84 4.73 -18.63 0.69
CA SER A 84 6.10 -18.07 0.63
C SER A 84 7.05 -18.93 -0.23
N PRO A 85 7.83 -18.33 -1.15
CA PRO A 85 8.81 -19.04 -1.99
C PRO A 85 10.06 -19.49 -1.22
N ALA A 86 10.38 -18.84 -0.09
CA ALA A 86 11.53 -19.18 0.75
C ALA A 86 11.27 -20.37 1.67
N VAL A 87 9.99 -20.77 1.84
CA VAL A 87 9.58 -21.78 2.83
C VAL A 87 9.21 -23.09 2.15
N GLY A 88 10.09 -24.08 2.21
CA GLY A 88 9.81 -25.44 1.72
C GLY A 88 8.74 -26.16 2.56
N PRO A 89 8.17 -27.29 2.07
CA PRO A 89 7.10 -28.02 2.75
C PRO A 89 7.43 -28.44 4.18
N GLU A 90 8.64 -28.93 4.43
CA GLU A 90 9.08 -29.37 5.76
C GLU A 90 9.20 -28.20 6.74
N LEU A 91 9.85 -27.11 6.32
CA LEU A 91 9.96 -25.90 7.13
C LEU A 91 8.57 -25.33 7.45
N ARG A 92 7.67 -25.31 6.46
CA ARG A 92 6.28 -24.87 6.62
C ARG A 92 5.54 -25.67 7.68
N ALA A 93 5.67 -26.99 7.66
CA ALA A 93 5.06 -27.87 8.64
C ALA A 93 5.54 -27.53 10.06
N ARG A 94 6.86 -27.36 10.25
CA ARG A 94 7.42 -26.97 11.57
C ARG A 94 6.91 -25.60 12.04
N MET A 95 6.78 -24.63 11.13
CA MET A 95 6.25 -23.30 11.46
C MET A 95 4.76 -23.37 11.82
N PHE A 96 3.96 -24.16 11.10
CA PHE A 96 2.56 -24.39 11.42
C PHE A 96 2.38 -25.09 12.77
N ASP A 97 3.17 -26.12 13.06
CA ASP A 97 3.13 -26.80 14.36
C ASP A 97 3.45 -25.84 15.51
N ALA A 98 4.47 -24.98 15.33
CA ALA A 98 4.83 -23.95 16.31
C ALA A 98 3.71 -22.92 16.52
N ALA A 99 3.07 -22.46 15.43
CA ALA A 99 1.95 -21.53 15.51
C ALA A 99 0.72 -22.15 16.22
N CYS A 100 0.37 -23.39 15.89
CA CYS A 100 -0.71 -24.14 16.53
C CYS A 100 -0.44 -24.39 18.02
N ALA A 101 0.81 -24.72 18.37
CA ALA A 101 1.23 -24.90 19.76
C ALA A 101 1.09 -23.60 20.56
N ALA A 102 1.53 -22.46 20.01
CA ALA A 102 1.38 -21.15 20.65
C ALA A 102 -0.09 -20.79 20.88
N ALA A 103 -0.94 -20.94 19.86
CA ALA A 103 -2.38 -20.67 19.95
C ALA A 103 -3.08 -21.59 20.98
N THR A 104 -2.71 -22.86 21.02
CA THR A 104 -3.29 -23.85 21.93
C THR A 104 -2.87 -23.58 23.39
N ALA A 105 -1.60 -23.22 23.62
CA ALA A 105 -1.08 -22.93 24.96
C ALA A 105 -1.82 -21.80 25.67
N VAL A 106 -2.36 -20.84 24.91
CA VAL A 106 -3.14 -19.71 25.44
C VAL A 106 -4.65 -19.89 25.28
N GLY A 107 -5.11 -21.04 24.78
CA GLY A 107 -6.53 -21.29 24.53
C GLY A 107 -7.15 -20.27 23.56
N TYR A 108 -6.43 -19.90 22.51
CA TYR A 108 -6.81 -18.81 21.62
C TYR A 108 -8.12 -19.09 20.87
N VAL A 109 -8.98 -18.07 20.79
CA VAL A 109 -10.28 -18.11 20.08
C VAL A 109 -10.38 -16.91 19.14
N GLY A 110 -10.83 -17.15 17.91
CA GLY A 110 -10.96 -16.16 16.86
C GLY A 110 -9.89 -16.31 15.78
N ALA A 111 -9.76 -15.32 14.90
CA ALA A 111 -8.72 -15.27 13.88
C ALA A 111 -7.50 -14.50 14.39
N GLY A 112 -6.33 -15.11 14.27
CA GLY A 112 -5.06 -14.49 14.63
C GLY A 112 -3.92 -15.03 13.77
N THR A 113 -2.81 -14.30 13.76
CA THR A 113 -1.60 -14.67 13.00
C THR A 113 -0.39 -14.72 13.91
N VAL A 114 0.39 -15.78 13.81
CA VAL A 114 1.70 -15.89 14.46
C VAL A 114 2.77 -15.51 13.45
N GLU A 115 3.52 -14.46 13.73
CA GLU A 115 4.58 -13.96 12.87
C GLU A 115 5.94 -14.52 13.29
N PHE A 116 6.76 -14.85 12.29
CA PHE A 116 8.11 -15.36 12.47
C PHE A 116 9.09 -14.59 11.60
N LEU A 117 10.32 -14.42 12.10
CA LEU A 117 11.47 -14.04 11.28
C LEU A 117 12.21 -15.29 10.84
N LEU A 118 12.54 -15.40 9.56
CA LEU A 118 13.34 -16.48 8.98
C LEU A 118 14.73 -15.95 8.62
N ASP A 119 15.77 -16.62 9.11
CA ASP A 119 17.15 -16.28 8.74
C ASP A 119 17.64 -17.04 7.50
N ARG A 120 18.83 -16.66 7.02
CA ARG A 120 19.47 -17.27 5.84
C ARG A 120 19.90 -18.72 6.03
N THR A 121 19.93 -19.21 7.26
CA THR A 121 20.31 -20.59 7.60
C THR A 121 19.08 -21.51 7.70
N GLY A 122 17.87 -20.96 7.58
CA GLY A 122 16.61 -21.71 7.65
C GLY A 122 16.07 -21.88 9.07
N HIS A 123 16.61 -21.13 10.04
CA HIS A 123 16.04 -21.04 11.38
C HIS A 123 14.99 -19.94 11.44
N PHE A 124 13.88 -20.22 12.12
CA PHE A 124 12.80 -19.27 12.32
C PHE A 124 12.62 -18.94 13.80
N TYR A 125 12.25 -17.69 14.07
CA TYR A 125 12.12 -17.13 15.41
C TYR A 125 10.77 -16.46 15.55
N PHE A 126 10.07 -16.72 16.66
CA PHE A 126 8.81 -16.04 16.96
C PHE A 126 9.05 -14.53 17.07
N LEU A 127 8.20 -13.75 16.40
CA LEU A 127 8.22 -12.30 16.45
C LEU A 127 7.07 -11.78 17.31
N GLU A 128 5.84 -12.05 16.89
CA GLU A 128 4.64 -11.61 17.57
C GLU A 128 3.42 -12.46 17.22
N MET A 129 2.33 -12.27 17.97
CA MET A 129 1.02 -12.81 17.63
C MET A 129 0.03 -11.66 17.45
N ASN A 130 -0.46 -11.49 16.24
CA ASN A 130 -1.54 -10.57 15.92
C ASN A 130 -2.88 -11.24 16.25
N THR A 131 -3.55 -10.77 17.30
CA THR A 131 -4.80 -11.37 17.80
C THR A 131 -6.06 -10.88 17.06
N ARG A 132 -5.92 -10.61 15.77
CA ARG A 132 -6.97 -10.11 14.87
C ARG A 132 -6.72 -10.60 13.45
N LEU A 133 -7.74 -10.47 12.60
CA LEU A 133 -7.58 -10.64 11.16
C LEU A 133 -6.59 -9.61 10.61
N GLN A 134 -5.71 -10.06 9.72
CA GLN A 134 -4.73 -9.21 9.07
C GLN A 134 -5.25 -8.70 7.72
N VAL A 135 -4.63 -7.63 7.22
CA VAL A 135 -5.04 -6.97 5.97
C VAL A 135 -4.90 -7.95 4.79
N GLU A 136 -3.80 -8.70 4.80
CA GLU A 136 -3.35 -9.70 3.84
C GLU A 136 -4.08 -11.06 3.93
N HIS A 137 -5.15 -11.20 4.73
CA HIS A 137 -5.93 -12.45 4.75
C HIS A 137 -6.45 -12.93 3.37
N PRO A 138 -6.73 -12.07 2.36
CA PRO A 138 -7.20 -12.54 1.07
C PRO A 138 -6.25 -13.49 0.35
N VAL A 139 -4.92 -13.37 0.50
CA VAL A 139 -3.99 -14.32 -0.15
C VAL A 139 -4.15 -15.74 0.40
N SER A 140 -4.47 -15.85 1.70
CA SER A 140 -4.76 -17.13 2.35
C SER A 140 -6.12 -17.67 1.92
N GLU A 141 -7.15 -16.81 1.83
CA GLU A 141 -8.48 -17.21 1.36
C GLU A 141 -8.43 -17.69 -0.10
N MET A 142 -7.73 -16.98 -0.96
CA MET A 142 -7.61 -17.33 -2.38
C MET A 142 -6.84 -18.62 -2.63
N THR A 143 -5.91 -18.99 -1.75
CA THR A 143 -5.14 -20.25 -1.88
C THR A 143 -5.78 -21.42 -1.15
N THR A 144 -6.64 -21.18 -0.16
CA THR A 144 -7.30 -22.26 0.61
C THR A 144 -8.76 -22.48 0.24
N GLY A 145 -9.39 -21.52 -0.43
CA GLY A 145 -10.83 -21.47 -0.68
C GLY A 145 -11.68 -21.29 0.58
N ARG A 146 -11.08 -20.81 1.68
CA ARG A 146 -11.76 -20.55 2.96
C ARG A 146 -12.12 -19.09 3.08
N ASP A 147 -13.27 -18.82 3.68
CA ASP A 147 -13.73 -17.46 4.01
C ASP A 147 -13.50 -17.26 5.52
N LEU A 148 -12.37 -16.64 5.85
CA LEU A 148 -11.91 -16.43 7.21
C LEU A 148 -12.80 -15.43 7.95
N VAL A 149 -13.39 -14.45 7.26
CA VAL A 149 -14.34 -13.51 7.86
C VAL A 149 -15.63 -14.24 8.26
N TRP A 150 -16.13 -15.11 7.39
CA TRP A 150 -17.27 -15.97 7.69
C TRP A 150 -16.98 -16.93 8.85
N ASP A 151 -15.80 -17.55 8.86
CA ASP A 151 -15.37 -18.42 9.95
C ASP A 151 -15.28 -17.66 11.29
N MET A 152 -14.83 -16.41 11.29
CA MET A 152 -14.84 -15.56 12.49
C MET A 152 -16.27 -15.35 13.03
N ILE A 153 -17.25 -15.10 12.15
CA ILE A 153 -18.65 -14.93 12.55
C ILE A 153 -19.19 -16.22 13.17
N ARG A 154 -18.90 -17.37 12.57
CA ARG A 154 -19.32 -18.69 13.08
C ARG A 154 -18.72 -18.99 14.44
N VAL A 155 -17.41 -18.78 14.60
CA VAL A 155 -16.72 -18.95 15.89
C VAL A 155 -17.31 -18.02 16.95
N ALA A 156 -17.60 -16.75 16.61
CA ALA A 156 -18.24 -15.81 17.52
C ALA A 156 -19.66 -16.23 17.93
N ALA A 157 -20.37 -16.95 17.07
CA ALA A 157 -21.67 -17.56 17.36
C ALA A 157 -21.58 -18.87 18.17
N GLY A 158 -20.36 -19.33 18.50
CA GLY A 158 -20.14 -20.60 19.19
C GLY A 158 -20.23 -21.83 18.28
N GLU A 159 -20.26 -21.64 16.96
CA GLU A 159 -20.26 -22.74 16.00
C GLU A 159 -18.84 -23.27 15.74
N PRO A 160 -18.70 -24.56 15.41
CA PRO A 160 -17.42 -25.11 14.96
C PRO A 160 -17.07 -24.61 13.55
N LEU A 161 -15.78 -24.62 13.18
CA LEU A 161 -15.30 -24.27 11.83
C LEU A 161 -15.91 -25.11 10.70
N GLY A 162 -16.42 -26.31 11.00
CA GLY A 162 -17.10 -27.16 10.00
C GLY A 162 -16.15 -27.84 9.01
N TYR A 163 -14.84 -27.78 9.26
CA TYR A 163 -13.82 -28.53 8.52
C TYR A 163 -12.68 -28.95 9.46
N SER A 164 -11.93 -29.96 9.04
CA SER A 164 -10.72 -30.44 9.72
C SER A 164 -9.46 -29.90 9.03
N GLN A 165 -8.32 -29.97 9.72
CA GLN A 165 -7.02 -29.57 9.16
C GLN A 165 -6.69 -30.29 7.84
N ALA A 166 -7.06 -31.58 7.71
CA ALA A 166 -6.82 -32.36 6.50
C ALA A 166 -7.61 -31.86 5.26
N GLN A 167 -8.67 -31.08 5.48
CA GLN A 167 -9.47 -30.46 4.41
C GLN A 167 -8.95 -29.07 4.02
N VAL A 168 -7.96 -28.52 4.73
CA VAL A 168 -7.30 -27.27 4.38
C VAL A 168 -6.11 -27.60 3.49
N LYS A 169 -6.24 -27.32 2.19
CA LYS A 169 -5.17 -27.52 1.20
C LYS A 169 -4.79 -26.18 0.61
N LEU A 170 -3.49 -26.00 0.36
CA LEU A 170 -2.99 -24.87 -0.41
C LEU A 170 -3.07 -25.23 -1.89
N ASP A 171 -3.77 -24.41 -2.67
CA ASP A 171 -3.89 -24.53 -4.12
C ASP A 171 -3.43 -23.25 -4.81
N GLY A 172 -2.53 -23.43 -5.77
CA GLY A 172 -1.91 -22.32 -6.51
C GLY A 172 -1.10 -21.36 -5.62
N HIS A 173 -1.10 -20.09 -6.02
CA HIS A 173 -0.33 -19.02 -5.43
C HIS A 173 -1.11 -17.71 -5.57
N ALA A 174 -1.16 -16.90 -4.51
CA ALA A 174 -1.79 -15.60 -4.52
C ALA A 174 -0.80 -14.51 -4.10
N ILE A 175 -0.93 -13.35 -4.72
CA ILE A 175 -0.16 -12.14 -4.42
C ILE A 175 -1.17 -11.03 -4.16
N GLU A 176 -0.95 -10.23 -3.12
CA GLU A 176 -1.68 -9.01 -2.82
C GLU A 176 -0.76 -7.80 -3.00
N CYS A 177 -1.29 -6.76 -3.64
CA CYS A 177 -0.69 -5.44 -3.71
C CYS A 177 -1.65 -4.45 -3.04
N ARG A 178 -1.14 -3.74 -2.02
CA ARG A 178 -1.89 -2.66 -1.38
C ARG A 178 -1.79 -1.38 -2.21
N ILE A 179 -2.92 -0.91 -2.71
CA ILE A 179 -3.00 0.28 -3.54
C ILE A 179 -3.21 1.48 -2.63
N TYR A 180 -2.19 2.34 -2.55
CA TYR A 180 -2.21 3.55 -1.75
C TYR A 180 -2.36 4.79 -2.63
N ALA A 181 -3.08 5.79 -2.13
CA ALA A 181 -3.10 7.15 -2.62
C ALA A 181 -1.80 7.87 -2.23
N GLU A 182 -0.71 7.54 -2.93
CA GLU A 182 0.62 8.08 -2.67
C GLU A 182 1.47 8.15 -3.96
N ASP A 183 2.48 9.01 -3.96
CA ASP A 183 3.53 9.05 -4.98
C ASP A 183 4.31 7.72 -4.99
N GLY A 184 4.23 6.95 -6.07
CA GLY A 184 4.91 5.65 -6.18
C GLY A 184 6.44 5.68 -6.26
N LEU A 185 7.10 6.82 -6.14
CA LEU A 185 8.56 6.96 -6.05
C LEU A 185 8.99 7.46 -4.66
N ARG A 186 8.22 8.41 -4.12
CA ARG A 186 8.54 9.11 -2.87
C ARG A 186 7.72 8.64 -1.68
N PHE A 187 6.69 7.84 -1.90
CA PHE A 187 5.72 7.36 -0.91
C PHE A 187 5.08 8.52 -0.13
N LEU A 188 4.86 9.65 -0.82
CA LEU A 188 4.21 10.81 -0.24
C LEU A 188 2.70 10.68 -0.44
N PRO A 189 1.87 10.84 0.60
CA PRO A 189 0.42 10.79 0.45
C PRO A 189 -0.11 11.77 -0.61
N SER A 190 -1.11 11.33 -1.37
CA SER A 190 -1.77 12.09 -2.44
C SER A 190 -3.29 12.08 -2.22
N PRO A 191 -3.80 12.78 -1.19
CA PRO A 191 -5.24 12.90 -0.95
C PRO A 191 -5.90 13.77 -2.04
N GLY A 192 -7.19 13.51 -2.31
CA GLY A 192 -7.94 14.26 -3.31
C GLY A 192 -9.08 13.48 -3.96
N PRO A 193 -9.81 14.12 -4.89
CA PRO A 193 -10.95 13.49 -5.56
C PRO A 193 -10.48 12.46 -6.61
N LEU A 194 -11.13 11.30 -6.62
CA LEU A 194 -11.00 10.29 -7.67
C LEU A 194 -11.86 10.68 -8.87
N LEU A 195 -11.25 11.37 -9.82
CA LEU A 195 -11.90 11.85 -11.04
C LEU A 195 -12.33 10.71 -11.96
N ARG A 196 -11.53 9.64 -12.02
CA ARG A 196 -11.86 8.39 -12.72
C ARG A 196 -11.26 7.21 -11.96
N LEU A 197 -12.04 6.15 -11.80
CA LEU A 197 -11.57 4.91 -11.18
C LEU A 197 -12.13 3.71 -11.94
N ARG A 198 -11.25 2.82 -12.39
CA ARG A 198 -11.64 1.53 -12.98
C ARG A 198 -10.72 0.45 -12.45
N TRP A 199 -11.31 -0.48 -11.70
CA TRP A 199 -10.63 -1.70 -11.28
C TRP A 199 -10.59 -2.72 -12.42
N PRO A 200 -9.59 -3.61 -12.44
CA PRO A 200 -9.49 -4.66 -13.44
C PRO A 200 -10.53 -5.76 -13.14
N GLU A 201 -10.93 -6.50 -14.17
CA GLU A 201 -11.85 -7.62 -14.07
C GLU A 201 -11.22 -8.87 -14.68
N GLY A 202 -11.57 -10.04 -14.17
CA GLY A 202 -11.12 -11.30 -14.76
C GLY A 202 -10.97 -12.45 -13.77
N PRO A 203 -10.75 -13.67 -14.27
CA PRO A 203 -10.60 -14.84 -13.43
C PRO A 203 -9.34 -14.77 -12.56
N GLY A 204 -9.48 -15.17 -11.29
CA GLY A 204 -8.38 -15.17 -10.34
C GLY A 204 -7.95 -13.78 -9.86
N LEU A 205 -8.79 -12.76 -10.06
CA LEU A 205 -8.64 -11.44 -9.45
C LEU A 205 -9.68 -11.26 -8.34
N ARG A 206 -9.25 -10.62 -7.25
CA ARG A 206 -10.11 -10.14 -6.18
C ARG A 206 -9.69 -8.72 -5.83
N ILE A 207 -10.68 -7.85 -5.68
CA ILE A 207 -10.46 -6.44 -5.36
C ILE A 207 -11.33 -6.08 -4.16
N ASP A 208 -10.67 -5.79 -3.04
CA ASP A 208 -11.32 -5.27 -1.84
C ASP A 208 -11.08 -3.75 -1.81
N ALA A 209 -12.01 -2.97 -2.37
CA ALA A 209 -11.87 -1.51 -2.52
C ALA A 209 -12.66 -0.74 -1.45
N ALA A 210 -12.03 0.31 -0.88
CA ALA A 210 -12.66 1.23 0.07
C ALA A 210 -13.32 2.44 -0.63
N VAL A 211 -13.03 2.64 -1.92
CA VAL A 211 -13.42 3.82 -2.70
C VAL A 211 -14.10 3.43 -4.02
N ARG A 212 -14.83 4.38 -4.60
CA ARG A 212 -15.42 4.29 -5.93
C ARG A 212 -15.11 5.55 -6.74
N GLU A 213 -15.38 5.52 -8.04
CA GLU A 213 -15.29 6.74 -8.87
C GLU A 213 -16.13 7.87 -8.25
N GLY A 214 -15.52 9.06 -8.17
CA GLY A 214 -16.12 10.24 -7.51
C GLY A 214 -15.93 10.31 -5.99
N SER A 215 -15.34 9.30 -5.33
CA SER A 215 -14.92 9.39 -3.93
C SER A 215 -13.80 10.42 -3.73
N GLU A 216 -13.69 10.96 -2.52
CA GLU A 216 -12.57 11.81 -2.11
C GLU A 216 -11.70 11.06 -1.09
N VAL A 217 -10.42 10.92 -1.39
CA VAL A 217 -9.45 10.33 -0.48
C VAL A 217 -9.03 11.38 0.54
N SER A 218 -9.36 11.12 1.80
CA SER A 218 -9.06 12.00 2.92
C SER A 218 -7.60 11.90 3.36
N SER A 219 -7.03 13.00 3.85
CA SER A 219 -5.72 13.00 4.51
C SER A 219 -5.77 12.58 5.98
N HIS A 220 -6.98 12.32 6.52
CA HIS A 220 -7.16 12.02 7.95
C HIS A 220 -6.99 10.54 8.31
N TYR A 221 -6.98 9.65 7.31
CA TYR A 221 -6.92 8.21 7.50
C TYR A 221 -5.77 7.61 6.68
N ASP A 222 -5.57 6.31 6.85
CA ASP A 222 -4.63 5.54 6.03
C ASP A 222 -4.98 5.72 4.53
N PRO A 223 -3.98 5.99 3.65
CA PRO A 223 -4.22 6.28 2.25
C PRO A 223 -4.53 5.05 1.39
N MET A 224 -4.69 3.85 1.96
CA MET A 224 -5.02 2.64 1.21
C MET A 224 -6.43 2.74 0.62
N ILE A 225 -6.50 2.69 -0.71
CA ILE A 225 -7.75 2.79 -1.47
C ILE A 225 -8.31 1.42 -1.87
N ALA A 226 -7.44 0.41 -2.03
CA ALA A 226 -7.85 -0.96 -2.31
C ALA A 226 -6.75 -1.97 -1.99
N LYS A 227 -7.16 -3.23 -1.83
CA LYS A 227 -6.28 -4.39 -1.96
C LYS A 227 -6.57 -5.04 -3.30
N LEU A 228 -5.54 -5.18 -4.13
CA LEU A 228 -5.61 -5.90 -5.39
C LEU A 228 -4.95 -7.26 -5.18
N VAL A 229 -5.69 -8.35 -5.39
CA VAL A 229 -5.21 -9.71 -5.15
C VAL A 229 -5.31 -10.51 -6.44
N ALA A 230 -4.22 -11.18 -6.81
CA ALA A 230 -4.15 -12.04 -7.98
C ALA A 230 -3.71 -13.44 -7.56
N TRP A 231 -4.55 -14.42 -7.87
CA TRP A 231 -4.24 -15.84 -7.75
C TRP A 231 -3.73 -16.39 -9.08
N GLY A 232 -2.97 -17.47 -9.07
CA GLY A 232 -2.60 -18.26 -10.25
C GLY A 232 -2.17 -19.67 -9.85
N PRO A 233 -2.19 -20.65 -10.77
CA PRO A 233 -1.75 -22.01 -10.47
C PRO A 233 -0.25 -22.10 -10.15
N THR A 234 0.53 -21.09 -10.53
CA THR A 234 1.94 -20.93 -10.15
C THR A 234 2.21 -19.49 -9.77
N ARG A 235 3.26 -19.25 -8.98
CA ARG A 235 3.75 -17.91 -8.63
C ARG A 235 3.98 -17.04 -9.87
N ALA A 236 4.60 -17.59 -10.91
CA ALA A 236 4.86 -16.86 -12.16
C ALA A 236 3.56 -16.40 -12.84
N ILE A 237 2.51 -17.23 -12.84
CA ILE A 237 1.21 -16.86 -13.41
C ILE A 237 0.50 -15.82 -12.52
N ALA A 238 0.59 -15.94 -11.20
CA ALA A 238 0.06 -14.93 -10.28
C ALA A 238 0.73 -13.55 -10.49
N ILE A 239 2.06 -13.52 -10.65
CA ILE A 239 2.82 -12.28 -10.95
C ILE A 239 2.35 -11.67 -12.27
N GLU A 240 2.28 -12.44 -13.35
CA GLU A 240 1.87 -11.90 -14.66
C GLU A 240 0.42 -11.44 -14.66
N ARG A 241 -0.46 -12.14 -13.94
CA ARG A 241 -1.85 -11.74 -13.75
C ARG A 241 -1.96 -10.44 -12.95
N MET A 242 -1.20 -10.31 -11.86
CA MET A 242 -1.12 -9.08 -11.07
C MET A 242 -0.62 -7.91 -11.92
N ARG A 243 0.46 -8.12 -12.69
CA ARG A 243 1.05 -7.10 -13.56
C ARG A 243 0.03 -6.56 -14.56
N ARG A 244 -0.71 -7.45 -15.24
CA ARG A 244 -1.78 -7.03 -16.17
C ARG A 244 -2.92 -6.31 -15.47
N ALA A 245 -3.36 -6.81 -14.32
CA ALA A 245 -4.42 -6.18 -13.53
C ALA A 245 -4.04 -4.75 -13.10
N LEU A 246 -2.80 -4.53 -12.69
CA LEU A 246 -2.25 -3.22 -12.37
C LEU A 246 -2.17 -2.30 -13.61
N GLU A 247 -1.79 -2.82 -14.78
CA GLU A 247 -1.77 -2.07 -16.05
C GLU A 247 -3.16 -1.66 -16.54
N ASP A 248 -4.17 -2.50 -16.31
CA ASP A 248 -5.57 -2.24 -16.70
C ASP A 248 -6.31 -1.31 -15.72
N THR A 249 -5.76 -1.15 -14.51
CA THR A 249 -6.30 -0.29 -13.45
C THR A 249 -6.15 1.19 -13.85
N VAL A 250 -7.24 1.94 -13.74
CA VAL A 250 -7.23 3.39 -13.98
C VAL A 250 -7.52 4.12 -12.69
N VAL A 251 -6.61 4.99 -12.26
CA VAL A 251 -6.79 5.92 -11.14
C VAL A 251 -6.40 7.32 -11.64
N LEU A 252 -7.35 8.24 -11.72
CA LEU A 252 -7.11 9.64 -12.08
C LEU A 252 -7.61 10.58 -10.98
N GLY A 253 -6.86 11.65 -10.74
CA GLY A 253 -7.18 12.70 -9.75
C GLY A 253 -6.24 12.73 -8.54
N ILE A 254 -5.51 11.64 -8.30
CA ILE A 254 -4.47 11.49 -7.28
C ILE A 254 -3.29 10.71 -7.85
N ASP A 255 -2.14 10.76 -7.18
CA ASP A 255 -1.06 9.81 -7.40
C ASP A 255 -1.36 8.48 -6.69
N CYS A 256 -0.83 7.38 -7.22
CA CYS A 256 -0.89 6.09 -6.55
C CYS A 256 0.38 5.26 -6.77
N ASN A 257 0.59 4.28 -5.89
CA ASN A 257 1.76 3.42 -5.91
C ASN A 257 1.69 2.25 -6.91
N ILE A 258 0.72 2.21 -7.83
CA ILE A 258 0.63 1.19 -8.88
C ILE A 258 1.94 1.06 -9.68
N GLY A 259 2.55 2.19 -10.02
CA GLY A 259 3.83 2.20 -10.73
C GLY A 259 4.97 1.55 -9.94
N PHE A 260 4.96 1.64 -8.60
CA PHE A 260 5.91 0.94 -7.74
C PHE A 260 5.73 -0.58 -7.82
N HIS A 261 4.49 -1.05 -7.66
CA HIS A 261 4.16 -2.48 -7.76
C HIS A 261 4.58 -3.06 -9.11
N LEU A 262 4.33 -2.35 -10.22
CA LEU A 262 4.76 -2.79 -11.56
C LEU A 262 6.29 -2.95 -11.67
N ARG A 263 7.07 -2.08 -11.03
CA ARG A 263 8.53 -2.21 -11.00
C ARG A 263 8.97 -3.39 -10.15
N VAL A 264 8.38 -3.58 -8.97
CA VAL A 264 8.66 -4.74 -8.09
C VAL A 264 8.37 -6.05 -8.82
N LEU A 265 7.20 -6.18 -9.45
CA LEU A 265 6.78 -7.41 -10.15
C LEU A 265 7.62 -7.70 -11.41
N ALA A 266 8.27 -6.68 -11.98
CA ALA A 266 9.16 -6.83 -13.11
C ALA A 266 10.61 -7.16 -12.71
N GLU A 267 10.97 -6.94 -11.45
CA GLU A 267 12.34 -7.06 -10.94
C GLU A 267 12.78 -8.54 -10.88
N PRO A 268 13.97 -8.90 -11.44
CA PRO A 268 14.46 -10.28 -11.50
C PRO A 268 14.55 -11.04 -10.17
N ASP A 269 15.10 -10.44 -9.12
CA ASP A 269 15.25 -11.02 -7.79
C ASP A 269 13.87 -11.23 -7.13
N PHE A 270 12.94 -10.28 -7.25
CA PHE A 270 11.56 -10.51 -6.80
C PHE A 270 10.93 -11.70 -7.52
N ARG A 271 11.09 -11.81 -8.85
CA ARG A 271 10.55 -12.92 -9.65
C ARG A 271 11.20 -14.26 -9.31
N ALA A 272 12.48 -14.25 -8.95
CA ALA A 272 13.21 -15.42 -8.47
C ALA A 272 12.83 -15.81 -7.02
N GLY A 273 12.20 -14.90 -6.27
CA GLY A 273 11.90 -15.11 -4.84
C GLY A 273 13.10 -14.80 -3.93
N HIS A 274 14.07 -14.02 -4.42
CA HIS A 274 15.28 -13.62 -3.71
C HIS A 274 15.10 -12.25 -3.08
N PHE A 275 14.37 -12.18 -1.97
CA PHE A 275 14.17 -10.93 -1.24
C PHE A 275 14.17 -11.16 0.27
N ASP A 276 14.54 -10.12 1.01
CA ASP A 276 14.46 -10.05 2.46
C ASP A 276 13.84 -8.72 2.89
N THR A 277 13.80 -8.45 4.20
CA THR A 277 13.18 -7.23 4.75
C THR A 277 13.88 -5.94 4.31
N HIS A 278 15.08 -6.01 3.72
CA HIS A 278 15.82 -4.87 3.20
C HIS A 278 15.72 -4.72 1.67
N TYR A 279 14.86 -5.49 1.01
CA TYR A 279 14.77 -5.57 -0.44
C TYR A 279 14.63 -4.21 -1.15
N ILE A 280 13.78 -3.30 -0.67
CA ILE A 280 13.60 -1.98 -1.29
C ILE A 280 14.87 -1.13 -1.15
N ASP A 281 15.61 -1.28 -0.05
CA ASP A 281 16.83 -0.51 0.19
C ASP A 281 18.01 -1.03 -0.64
N THR A 282 18.02 -2.32 -0.96
CA THR A 282 19.03 -2.94 -1.85
C THR A 282 18.73 -2.75 -3.34
N HIS A 283 17.52 -2.33 -3.70
CA HIS A 283 17.08 -2.09 -5.08
C HIS A 283 16.62 -0.64 -5.30
N PRO A 284 17.55 0.35 -5.28
CA PRO A 284 17.20 1.76 -5.38
C PRO A 284 16.49 2.13 -6.69
N ASP A 285 16.71 1.38 -7.77
CA ASP A 285 16.07 1.60 -9.07
C ASP A 285 14.54 1.47 -9.02
N LEU A 286 14.00 0.76 -8.00
CA LEU A 286 12.56 0.64 -7.78
C LEU A 286 11.88 1.96 -7.41
N VAL A 287 12.64 2.96 -6.98
CA VAL A 287 12.14 4.28 -6.54
C VAL A 287 12.67 5.44 -7.37
N VAL A 288 13.27 5.14 -8.53
CA VAL A 288 13.75 6.15 -9.48
C VAL A 288 12.72 6.34 -10.58
N ALA A 289 12.44 7.60 -10.91
CA ALA A 289 11.58 7.94 -12.04
C ALA A 289 12.22 7.40 -13.32
N ARG A 290 11.51 6.53 -14.04
CA ARG A 290 11.88 6.22 -15.42
C ARG A 290 11.38 7.36 -16.29
N GLU A 291 12.25 7.97 -17.07
CA GLU A 291 11.82 8.91 -18.10
C GLU A 291 10.87 8.17 -19.04
N LEU A 292 9.67 8.73 -19.22
CA LEU A 292 8.76 8.25 -20.24
C LEU A 292 9.39 8.59 -21.59
N GLU A 293 9.55 7.58 -22.44
CA GLU A 293 9.97 7.79 -23.83
C GLU A 293 9.07 8.86 -24.47
N ASP A 294 9.71 9.82 -25.15
CA ASP A 294 9.08 11.01 -25.75
C ASP A 294 7.80 10.68 -26.55
N GLU A 295 7.80 9.56 -27.25
CA GLU A 295 6.69 9.12 -28.10
C GLU A 295 5.47 8.68 -27.29
N ARG A 296 5.67 7.94 -26.18
CA ARG A 296 4.59 7.57 -25.25
C ARG A 296 4.03 8.79 -24.54
N SER A 297 4.89 9.71 -24.11
CA SER A 297 4.47 10.98 -23.48
C SER A 297 3.58 11.79 -24.42
N ARG A 298 3.97 11.91 -25.70
CA ARG A 298 3.17 12.60 -26.73
C ARG A 298 1.85 11.89 -27.02
N ALA A 299 1.84 10.56 -27.08
CA ALA A 299 0.63 9.77 -27.31
C ALA A 299 -0.38 9.93 -26.17
N ILE A 300 0.07 9.88 -24.91
CA ILE A 300 -0.77 10.09 -23.72
C ILE A 300 -1.32 11.53 -23.72
N ALA A 301 -0.47 12.53 -23.96
CA ALA A 301 -0.89 13.93 -24.03
C ALA A 301 -1.93 14.16 -25.14
N ALA A 302 -1.74 13.55 -26.31
CA ALA A 302 -2.69 13.61 -27.43
C ALA A 302 -4.03 12.94 -27.08
N ALA A 303 -4.00 11.74 -26.48
CA ALA A 303 -5.21 11.04 -26.06
C ALA A 303 -6.00 11.83 -25.00
N ALA A 304 -5.31 12.42 -24.01
CA ALA A 304 -5.92 13.28 -23.01
C ALA A 304 -6.54 14.54 -23.65
N ALA A 305 -5.84 15.18 -24.59
CA ALA A 305 -6.35 16.36 -25.31
C ALA A 305 -7.60 16.05 -26.15
N VAL A 306 -7.63 14.90 -26.84
CA VAL A 306 -8.80 14.45 -27.62
C VAL A 306 -9.98 14.15 -26.70
N SER A 307 -9.76 13.45 -25.58
CA SER A 307 -10.80 13.15 -24.60
C SER A 307 -11.39 14.42 -23.98
N ALA A 308 -10.53 15.38 -23.64
CA ALA A 308 -10.97 16.69 -23.14
C ALA A 308 -11.74 17.50 -24.20
N ALA A 309 -11.35 17.41 -25.47
CA ALA A 309 -12.07 18.06 -26.58
C ALA A 309 -13.44 17.42 -26.83
N ALA A 310 -13.54 16.10 -26.77
CA ALA A 310 -14.80 15.36 -26.89
C ALA A 310 -15.76 15.67 -25.72
N GLY A 311 -15.25 15.75 -24.49
CA GLY A 311 -16.04 16.16 -23.31
C GLY A 311 -16.57 17.60 -23.43
N ARG A 312 -15.77 18.52 -23.97
CA ARG A 312 -16.20 19.91 -24.27
C ARG A 312 -17.24 19.99 -25.38
N ALA A 313 -17.13 19.16 -26.42
CA ALA A 313 -18.12 19.12 -27.50
C ALA A 313 -19.48 18.58 -27.02
N SER A 314 -19.47 17.55 -26.16
CA SER A 314 -20.67 16.98 -25.52
C SER A 314 -21.38 17.99 -24.62
N THR A 315 -20.63 18.69 -23.75
CA THR A 315 -21.20 19.74 -22.88
C THR A 315 -21.74 20.94 -23.65
N ARG A 316 -21.11 21.31 -24.77
CA ARG A 316 -21.61 22.37 -25.65
C ARG A 316 -22.86 21.97 -26.43
N ALA A 317 -22.99 20.68 -26.81
CA ALA A 317 -24.19 20.15 -27.42
C ALA A 317 -25.38 20.10 -26.43
N SER A 318 -25.13 19.81 -25.14
CA SER A 318 -26.17 19.89 -24.10
C SER A 318 -26.56 21.33 -23.72
N ALA A 319 -25.67 22.31 -23.94
CA ALA A 319 -25.98 23.73 -23.72
C ALA A 319 -26.74 24.36 -24.91
N GLY A 320 -26.70 23.74 -26.10
CA GLY A 320 -27.38 24.19 -27.31
C GLY A 320 -28.84 23.76 -27.43
N SER A 321 -29.37 22.94 -26.52
CA SER A 321 -30.79 22.55 -26.47
C SER A 321 -31.62 23.39 -25.48
N GLY A 322 -31.16 24.60 -25.19
CA GLY A 322 -31.93 25.61 -24.46
C GLY A 322 -33.01 26.23 -25.33
N ASP A 323 -34.11 25.49 -25.54
CA ASP A 323 -35.45 26.08 -25.62
C ASP A 323 -36.54 25.00 -25.52
N ASN A 324 -36.95 24.70 -24.29
CA ASN A 324 -38.37 24.68 -23.95
C ASN A 324 -38.55 24.80 -22.43
N ALA A 325 -39.19 25.88 -22.01
CA ALA A 325 -39.61 26.10 -20.64
C ALA A 325 -40.53 24.95 -20.19
N GLY A 326 -40.06 24.09 -19.28
CA GLY A 326 -40.85 22.94 -18.83
C GLY A 326 -40.18 22.13 -17.73
N PHE A 327 -40.25 22.64 -16.50
CA PHE A 327 -39.98 21.98 -15.22
C PHE A 327 -38.54 21.44 -14.93
N THR A 328 -38.01 21.85 -13.77
CA THR A 328 -36.75 21.33 -13.19
C THR A 328 -36.87 19.86 -12.79
N ALA A 329 -35.74 19.17 -12.62
CA ALA A 329 -35.70 17.74 -12.24
C ALA A 329 -36.48 17.45 -10.94
N TRP A 330 -36.41 18.37 -9.96
CA TRP A 330 -37.18 18.28 -8.72
C TRP A 330 -38.69 18.46 -8.92
N GLN A 331 -39.10 19.34 -9.83
CA GLN A 331 -40.52 19.54 -10.17
C GLN A 331 -41.12 18.33 -10.91
N ARG A 332 -40.30 17.52 -11.61
CA ARG A 332 -40.74 16.25 -12.23
C ARG A 332 -40.93 15.12 -11.20
N SER A 333 -40.19 15.13 -10.10
CA SER A 333 -40.33 14.12 -9.02
C SER A 333 -41.55 14.34 -8.11
N ALA A 334 -42.18 15.53 -8.16
CA ALA A 334 -43.33 15.86 -7.35
C ALA A 334 -44.66 15.59 -8.09
N ARG A 335 -45.02 14.32 -8.29
CA ARG A 335 -46.40 13.93 -8.58
C ARG A 335 -46.88 12.92 -7.55
N TRP A 336 -47.47 13.42 -6.48
CA TRP A 336 -48.32 12.64 -5.60
C TRP A 336 -49.64 12.37 -6.32
N GLN A 337 -50.01 11.09 -6.42
CA GLN A 337 -51.28 10.60 -6.94
C GLN A 337 -52.44 11.24 -6.17
N ARG A 338 -53.50 11.61 -6.90
CA ARG A 338 -54.86 11.58 -6.37
C ARG A 338 -55.66 10.56 -7.16
#